data_AF-A0A7K4GRT1-F1
#
_entry.id   AF-A0A7K4GRT1-F1
#
_cell.length_a   1.000
_cell.length_b   1.000
_cell.length_c   1.000
_cell.angle_alpha   90.00
_cell.angle_beta   90.00
_cell.angle_gamma   90.00
#
_symmetry.space_group_name_H-M   'P 1'
#
loop_
_entity.id
_entity.type
_entity.pdbx_description
1 polymer ?
#
loop_
_entity_poly.entity_id
_entity_poly.type
_entity_poly.pdbx_seq_one_letter_code
_entity_poly.pdbx_strand_id
1 'polypeptide(L)'
;MNKAHILDDLVLKLEYNKDQQSRIESLQTLIELDLLNTDHINFLEDLAIGDTNINIKRLALNILINQFHEKVGLLIEWILQFEQSPRILTTVTGRLSKKNQDLLKLQIIKFLDEKVKDNRNLSLKNYNKELSKWFEYKPLDSLSSKELINIYLNYKFIVNLEKQFKFSKNLNSRMLTYILKEGLIVELRMWGLNLEKVSDIDGIEILNALRVLDLSGNNLREIDGLETITSLEILKFGDLNYSTGNQITEIKGLTLLKNLRVLNLSNNYIKEIKGLDNLINLKRLYLVNNSIKEIKGLDTLQNLIYLNLEKNSITQIQRLKELILLEILVLGKNSIVKVSNIQDLHNLREIRIQGNPISEIEPVEFKNEIEIKLYSSEIERMDWLNSITGIKIKSVETVKPTEYVSRYLQ
;
A
#
# COMPACT_ATOMS: atom_id res chain seq x y z
N MET A 1 -13.22 -39.25 -29.52
CA MET A 1 -13.03 -37.99 -30.26
C MET A 1 -11.58 -37.91 -30.71
N ASN A 2 -11.34 -37.52 -31.96
CA ASN A 2 -9.99 -37.35 -32.51
C ASN A 2 -9.34 -36.12 -31.84
N LYS A 3 -8.09 -36.23 -31.35
CA LYS A 3 -7.35 -35.11 -30.72
C LYS A 3 -7.28 -33.88 -31.64
N ALA A 4 -7.16 -34.08 -32.94
CA ALA A 4 -7.18 -33.01 -33.93
C ALA A 4 -8.50 -32.22 -33.93
N HIS A 5 -9.63 -32.93 -33.84
CA HIS A 5 -10.94 -32.28 -33.82
C HIS A 5 -11.18 -31.47 -32.54
N ILE A 6 -10.68 -31.97 -31.40
CA ILE A 6 -10.73 -31.24 -30.12
C ILE A 6 -9.88 -29.97 -30.19
N LEU A 7 -8.68 -30.06 -30.76
CA LEU A 7 -7.78 -28.92 -30.96
C LEU A 7 -8.46 -27.83 -31.82
N ASP A 8 -9.01 -28.19 -32.98
CA ASP A 8 -9.69 -27.24 -33.88
C ASP A 8 -10.86 -26.54 -33.18
N ASP A 9 -11.71 -27.29 -32.46
CA ASP A 9 -12.84 -26.73 -31.72
C ASP A 9 -12.40 -25.74 -30.63
N LEU A 10 -11.30 -26.05 -29.93
CA LEU A 10 -10.76 -25.19 -28.87
C LEU A 10 -10.09 -23.93 -29.44
N VAL A 11 -9.38 -24.03 -30.56
CA VAL A 11 -8.78 -22.88 -31.27
C VAL A 11 -9.89 -21.96 -31.80
N LEU A 12 -10.92 -22.50 -32.43
CA LEU A 12 -12.08 -21.71 -32.88
C LEU A 12 -12.78 -21.00 -31.72
N LYS A 13 -12.93 -21.68 -30.57
CA LYS A 13 -13.46 -21.04 -29.36
C LYS A 13 -12.55 -19.92 -28.87
N LEU A 14 -11.23 -20.07 -28.96
CA LEU A 14 -10.28 -19.03 -28.56
C LEU A 14 -10.36 -17.79 -29.45
N GLU A 15 -10.52 -17.97 -30.76
CA GLU A 15 -10.52 -16.86 -31.71
C GLU A 15 -11.86 -16.11 -31.75
N TYR A 16 -12.99 -16.84 -31.73
CA TYR A 16 -14.29 -16.27 -32.09
C TYR A 16 -15.30 -16.20 -30.93
N ASN A 17 -15.04 -16.85 -29.79
CA ASN A 17 -15.99 -16.80 -28.68
C ASN A 17 -15.94 -15.42 -28.01
N LYS A 18 -17.12 -14.84 -27.73
CA LYS A 18 -17.25 -13.58 -27.00
C LYS A 18 -17.04 -13.77 -25.50
N ASP A 19 -17.34 -14.96 -24.98
CA ASP A 19 -17.18 -15.26 -23.56
C ASP A 19 -15.70 -15.48 -23.22
N GLN A 20 -15.15 -14.54 -22.45
CA GLN A 20 -13.74 -14.55 -22.07
C GLN A 20 -13.37 -15.71 -21.16
N GLN A 21 -14.30 -16.17 -20.32
CA GLN A 21 -14.06 -17.29 -19.42
C GLN A 21 -13.95 -18.60 -20.21
N SER A 22 -14.87 -18.85 -21.15
CA SER A 22 -14.79 -19.98 -22.08
C SER A 22 -13.51 -19.96 -22.91
N ARG A 23 -13.03 -18.78 -23.32
CA ARG A 23 -11.73 -18.67 -24.01
C ARG A 23 -10.59 -19.10 -23.09
N ILE A 24 -10.53 -18.57 -21.87
CA ILE A 24 -9.50 -18.93 -20.88
C ILE A 24 -9.48 -20.45 -20.63
N GLU A 25 -10.66 -21.04 -20.40
CA GLU A 25 -10.83 -22.48 -20.20
C GLU A 25 -10.41 -23.29 -21.42
N SER A 26 -10.66 -22.78 -22.63
CA SER A 26 -10.22 -23.42 -23.86
C SER A 26 -8.69 -23.46 -23.97
N LEU A 27 -8.01 -22.36 -23.65
CA LEU A 27 -6.53 -22.33 -23.64
C LEU A 27 -5.96 -23.20 -22.53
N GLN A 28 -6.58 -23.23 -21.35
CA GLN A 28 -6.20 -24.14 -20.26
C GLN A 28 -6.36 -25.61 -20.68
N THR A 29 -7.46 -25.95 -21.34
CA THR A 29 -7.72 -27.30 -21.84
C THR A 29 -6.68 -27.72 -22.89
N LEU A 30 -6.28 -26.82 -23.78
CA LEU A 30 -5.19 -27.07 -24.74
C LEU A 30 -3.86 -27.41 -24.04
N ILE A 31 -3.57 -26.74 -22.93
CA ILE A 31 -2.39 -27.02 -22.09
C ILE A 31 -2.54 -28.38 -21.41
N GLU A 32 -3.66 -28.63 -20.72
CA GLU A 32 -3.88 -29.84 -19.91
C GLU A 32 -3.86 -31.11 -20.76
N LEU A 33 -4.34 -31.04 -21.99
CA LEU A 33 -4.39 -32.16 -22.92
C LEU A 33 -3.12 -32.30 -23.79
N ASP A 34 -2.14 -31.41 -23.61
CA ASP A 34 -0.87 -31.36 -24.36
C ASP A 34 -1.10 -31.41 -25.88
N LEU A 35 -2.01 -30.55 -26.36
CA LEU A 35 -2.46 -30.53 -27.76
C LEU A 35 -1.64 -29.59 -28.65
N LEU A 36 -0.77 -28.76 -28.06
CA LEU A 36 0.01 -27.75 -28.76
C LEU A 36 1.36 -28.30 -29.21
N ASN A 37 1.81 -27.86 -30.38
CA ASN A 37 3.10 -28.23 -30.96
C ASN A 37 3.75 -27.01 -31.64
N THR A 38 4.87 -27.21 -32.32
CA THR A 38 5.64 -26.12 -32.96
C THR A 38 4.88 -25.31 -34.02
N ASP A 39 3.85 -25.88 -34.63
CA ASP A 39 3.05 -25.20 -35.67
C ASP A 39 2.12 -24.15 -35.05
N HIS A 40 1.84 -24.26 -33.75
CA HIS A 40 0.95 -23.36 -33.01
C HIS A 40 1.68 -22.17 -32.38
N ILE A 41 2.99 -22.02 -32.61
CA ILE A 41 3.76 -20.95 -31.99
C ILE A 41 3.26 -19.57 -32.44
N ASN A 42 3.01 -19.37 -33.74
CA ASN A 42 2.54 -18.08 -34.24
C ASN A 42 1.17 -17.71 -33.65
N PHE A 43 0.26 -18.69 -33.56
CA PHE A 43 -1.03 -18.52 -32.89
C PHE A 43 -0.87 -18.06 -31.42
N LEU A 44 0.04 -18.69 -30.69
CA LEU A 44 0.33 -18.30 -29.31
C LEU A 44 1.00 -16.92 -29.22
N GLU A 45 1.86 -16.56 -30.17
CA GLU A 45 2.48 -15.23 -30.24
C GLU A 45 1.43 -14.15 -30.51
N ASP A 46 0.50 -14.40 -31.43
CA ASP A 46 -0.62 -13.52 -31.73
C ASP A 46 -1.51 -13.29 -30.49
N LEU A 47 -1.82 -14.36 -29.74
CA LEU A 47 -2.52 -14.25 -28.46
C LEU A 47 -1.71 -13.50 -27.41
N ALA A 48 -0.40 -13.76 -27.32
CA ALA A 48 0.49 -13.14 -26.34
C ALA A 48 0.65 -11.64 -26.56
N ILE A 49 0.66 -11.20 -27.82
CA ILE A 49 0.92 -9.81 -28.22
C ILE A 49 -0.40 -9.03 -28.34
N GLY A 50 -1.34 -9.58 -29.11
CA GLY A 50 -2.50 -8.86 -29.64
C GLY A 50 -3.82 -9.05 -28.91
N ASP A 51 -3.94 -10.04 -28.02
CA ASP A 51 -5.21 -10.26 -27.31
C ASP A 51 -5.52 -9.11 -26.34
N THR A 52 -6.80 -8.79 -26.19
CA THR A 52 -7.25 -7.74 -25.26
C THR A 52 -7.34 -8.24 -23.81
N ASN A 53 -7.44 -9.56 -23.62
CA ASN A 53 -7.57 -10.19 -22.32
C ASN A 53 -6.20 -10.53 -21.74
N ILE A 54 -5.85 -9.85 -20.66
CA ILE A 54 -4.59 -10.02 -19.95
C ILE A 54 -4.32 -11.45 -19.47
N ASN A 55 -5.35 -12.22 -19.12
CA ASN A 55 -5.19 -13.61 -18.69
C ASN A 55 -4.84 -14.54 -19.85
N ILE A 56 -5.43 -14.30 -21.03
CA ILE A 56 -5.12 -15.03 -22.25
C ILE A 56 -3.69 -14.72 -22.69
N LYS A 57 -3.32 -13.43 -22.76
CA LYS A 57 -1.93 -13.01 -23.03
C LYS A 57 -0.94 -13.72 -22.11
N ARG A 58 -1.24 -13.72 -20.80
CA ARG A 58 -0.40 -14.34 -19.77
C ARG A 58 -0.29 -15.86 -19.94
N LEU A 59 -1.39 -16.54 -20.22
CA LEU A 59 -1.39 -17.99 -20.47
C LEU A 59 -0.61 -18.34 -21.73
N ALA A 60 -0.83 -17.64 -22.84
CA ALA A 60 -0.10 -17.81 -24.08
C ALA A 60 1.41 -17.62 -23.88
N LEU A 61 1.82 -16.57 -23.16
CA LEU A 61 3.22 -16.35 -22.81
C LEU A 61 3.80 -17.45 -21.94
N ASN A 62 3.04 -17.95 -20.97
CA ASN A 62 3.51 -19.06 -20.15
C ASN A 62 3.77 -20.32 -20.99
N ILE A 63 2.92 -20.60 -21.98
CA ILE A 63 3.12 -21.73 -22.89
C ILE A 63 4.39 -21.51 -23.71
N LEU A 64 4.51 -20.35 -24.37
CA LEU A 64 5.69 -20.01 -25.18
C LEU A 64 6.98 -20.10 -24.38
N ILE A 65 6.99 -19.53 -23.18
CA ILE A 65 8.15 -19.54 -22.29
C ILE A 65 8.52 -20.94 -21.83
N ASN A 66 7.55 -21.82 -21.56
CA ASN A 66 7.80 -23.14 -20.96
C ASN A 66 8.00 -24.27 -21.98
N GLN A 67 7.33 -24.21 -23.14
CA GLN A 67 7.35 -25.29 -24.13
C GLN A 67 8.23 -24.95 -25.35
N PHE A 68 8.41 -23.67 -25.68
CA PHE A 68 9.00 -23.24 -26.96
C PHE A 68 10.20 -22.30 -26.78
N HIS A 69 11.07 -22.58 -25.80
CA HIS A 69 12.17 -21.72 -25.35
C HIS A 69 13.05 -21.09 -26.44
N GLU A 70 13.27 -21.78 -27.57
CA GLU A 70 14.16 -21.31 -28.65
C GLU A 70 13.59 -20.15 -29.47
N LYS A 71 12.26 -19.99 -29.51
CA LYS A 71 11.61 -18.91 -30.29
C LYS A 71 11.27 -17.67 -29.46
N VAL A 72 11.50 -17.71 -28.14
CA VAL A 72 11.05 -16.67 -27.19
C VAL A 72 11.92 -15.39 -27.25
N GLY A 73 13.11 -15.43 -27.85
CA GLY A 73 14.06 -14.30 -27.82
C GLY A 73 13.53 -13.00 -28.45
N LEU A 74 12.94 -13.08 -29.65
CA LEU A 74 12.34 -11.91 -30.33
C LEU A 74 11.09 -11.41 -29.60
N LEU A 75 10.30 -12.34 -29.06
CA LEU A 75 9.12 -12.03 -28.27
C LEU A 75 9.47 -11.26 -26.98
N ILE A 76 10.55 -11.65 -26.29
CA ILE A 76 11.04 -10.92 -25.10
C ILE A 76 11.45 -9.50 -25.49
N GLU A 77 12.14 -9.32 -26.62
CA GLU A 77 12.53 -7.99 -27.09
C GLU A 77 11.32 -7.10 -27.31
N TRP A 78 10.32 -7.63 -28.01
CA TRP A 78 9.08 -6.93 -28.28
C TRP A 78 8.36 -6.55 -26.98
N ILE A 79 8.22 -7.50 -26.04
CA ILE A 79 7.54 -7.27 -24.76
C ILE A 79 8.27 -6.21 -23.94
N LEU A 80 9.60 -6.26 -23.86
CA LEU A 80 10.37 -5.24 -23.14
C LEU A 80 10.18 -3.85 -23.72
N GLN A 81 10.01 -3.73 -25.03
CA GLN A 81 9.83 -2.45 -25.70
C GLN A 81 8.40 -1.92 -25.54
N PHE A 82 7.40 -2.74 -25.87
CA PHE A 82 6.04 -2.27 -26.12
C PHE A 82 5.05 -2.60 -25.01
N GLU A 83 5.25 -3.69 -24.28
CA GLU A 83 4.33 -4.08 -23.21
C GLU A 83 4.41 -3.11 -22.03
N GLN A 84 3.22 -2.73 -21.54
CA GLN A 84 3.04 -1.82 -20.42
C GLN A 84 2.46 -2.52 -19.21
N SER A 85 1.75 -3.64 -19.42
CA SER A 85 1.11 -4.39 -18.35
C SER A 85 2.13 -4.97 -17.38
N PRO A 86 2.14 -4.56 -16.10
CA PRO A 86 3.10 -5.06 -15.13
C PRO A 86 2.96 -6.55 -14.85
N ARG A 87 1.73 -7.09 -14.97
CA ARG A 87 1.46 -8.54 -14.85
C ARG A 87 2.05 -9.36 -15.99
N ILE A 88 2.07 -8.80 -17.21
CA ILE A 88 2.72 -9.46 -18.35
C ILE A 88 4.23 -9.41 -18.18
N LEU A 89 4.79 -8.26 -17.82
CA LEU A 89 6.23 -8.10 -17.61
C LEU A 89 6.76 -9.02 -16.50
N THR A 90 6.05 -9.15 -15.37
CA THR A 90 6.42 -10.08 -14.29
C THR A 90 6.35 -11.55 -14.73
N THR A 91 5.37 -11.91 -15.57
CA THR A 91 5.26 -13.26 -16.14
C THR A 91 6.49 -13.61 -16.98
N VAL A 92 6.90 -12.69 -17.87
CA VAL A 92 8.07 -12.91 -18.72
C VAL A 92 9.34 -12.96 -17.90
N THR A 93 9.56 -11.99 -17.01
CA THR A 93 10.81 -11.87 -16.25
C THR A 93 11.02 -12.99 -15.21
N GLY A 94 9.95 -13.61 -14.70
CA GLY A 94 10.04 -14.60 -13.63
C GLY A 94 10.31 -16.05 -14.06
N ARG A 95 10.16 -16.40 -15.35
CA ARG A 95 10.08 -17.82 -15.80
C ARG A 95 11.05 -18.21 -16.91
N LEU A 96 12.03 -17.37 -17.24
CA LEU A 96 12.97 -17.66 -18.33
C LEU A 96 14.02 -18.72 -17.97
N SER A 97 14.38 -19.54 -18.96
CA SER A 97 15.57 -20.39 -18.92
C SER A 97 16.85 -19.56 -18.76
N LYS A 98 17.95 -20.15 -18.28
CA LYS A 98 19.22 -19.43 -18.05
C LYS A 98 19.71 -18.68 -19.30
N LYS A 99 19.67 -19.33 -20.48
CA LYS A 99 20.04 -18.71 -21.77
C LYS A 99 19.19 -17.47 -22.07
N ASN A 100 17.89 -17.55 -21.81
CA ASN A 100 16.96 -16.44 -22.04
C ASN A 100 17.09 -15.33 -20.97
N GLN A 101 17.57 -15.65 -19.76
CA GLN A 101 17.88 -14.66 -18.73
C GLN A 101 19.11 -13.81 -19.09
N ASP A 102 20.13 -14.37 -19.73
CA ASP A 102 21.30 -13.61 -20.18
C ASP A 102 20.92 -12.63 -21.30
N LEU A 103 20.11 -13.08 -22.27
CA LEU A 103 19.56 -12.20 -23.32
C LEU A 103 18.67 -11.10 -22.72
N LEU A 104 17.77 -11.46 -21.80
CA LEU A 104 16.92 -10.52 -21.08
C LEU A 104 17.77 -9.47 -20.34
N LYS A 105 18.84 -9.90 -19.66
CA LYS A 105 19.77 -9.01 -18.95
C LYS A 105 20.36 -7.96 -19.90
N LEU A 106 20.90 -8.39 -21.04
CA LEU A 106 21.47 -7.48 -22.04
C LEU A 106 20.45 -6.48 -22.59
N GLN A 107 19.23 -6.95 -22.86
CA GLN A 107 18.16 -6.10 -23.37
C GLN A 107 17.68 -5.08 -22.32
N ILE A 108 17.57 -5.47 -21.04
CA ILE A 108 17.23 -4.55 -19.95
C ILE A 108 18.33 -3.50 -19.77
N ILE A 109 19.61 -3.88 -19.80
CA ILE A 109 20.73 -2.94 -19.69
C ILE A 109 20.64 -1.91 -20.82
N LYS A 110 20.50 -2.36 -22.07
CA LYS A 110 20.35 -1.47 -23.23
C LYS A 110 19.14 -0.54 -23.07
N PHE A 111 17.99 -1.08 -22.66
CA PHE A 111 16.77 -0.30 -22.44
C PHE A 111 16.97 0.77 -21.37
N LEU A 112 17.51 0.41 -20.21
CA LEU A 112 17.72 1.34 -19.10
C LEU A 112 18.76 2.41 -19.47
N ASP A 113 19.86 2.04 -20.13
CA ASP A 113 20.89 2.98 -20.55
C ASP A 113 20.33 4.02 -21.54
N GLU A 114 19.54 3.59 -22.52
CA GLU A 114 18.88 4.49 -23.48
C GLU A 114 17.84 5.40 -22.80
N LYS A 115 16.98 4.82 -21.94
CA LYS A 115 15.82 5.53 -21.37
C LYS A 115 16.16 6.45 -20.21
N VAL A 116 17.12 6.08 -19.37
CA VAL A 116 17.56 6.92 -18.24
C VAL A 116 18.33 8.15 -18.73
N LYS A 117 19.01 8.06 -19.88
CA LYS A 117 19.64 9.22 -20.53
C LYS A 117 18.64 10.10 -21.29
N ASP A 118 17.48 9.56 -21.67
CA ASP A 118 16.44 10.28 -22.40
C ASP A 118 15.67 11.25 -21.47
N ASN A 119 16.10 12.51 -21.49
CA ASN A 119 15.46 13.60 -20.74
C ASN A 119 14.35 14.31 -21.53
N ARG A 120 13.93 13.77 -22.69
CA ARG A 120 12.85 14.37 -23.48
C ARG A 120 11.49 14.21 -22.81
N ASN A 121 11.29 13.13 -22.04
CA ASN A 121 10.10 13.00 -21.21
C ASN A 121 10.28 13.82 -19.92
N LEU A 122 9.67 15.00 -19.89
CA LEU A 122 9.81 15.96 -18.80
C LEU A 122 9.27 15.46 -17.45
N SER A 123 8.27 14.56 -17.45
CA SER A 123 7.71 13.98 -16.23
C SER A 123 8.67 12.98 -15.56
N LEU A 124 9.33 12.14 -16.37
CA LEU A 124 10.34 11.20 -15.90
C LEU A 124 11.68 11.84 -15.57
N LYS A 125 11.90 13.11 -15.90
CA LYS A 125 13.20 13.78 -15.74
C LYS A 125 13.76 13.64 -14.32
N ASN A 126 12.92 13.76 -13.30
CA ASN A 126 13.35 13.59 -11.91
C ASN A 126 13.70 12.13 -11.60
N TYR A 127 12.87 11.18 -12.06
CA TYR A 127 13.09 9.74 -11.86
C TYR A 127 14.40 9.30 -12.52
N ASN A 128 14.56 9.68 -13.80
CA ASN A 128 15.74 9.41 -14.60
C ASN A 128 16.99 10.04 -13.99
N LYS A 129 16.89 11.25 -13.43
CA LYS A 129 18.00 11.89 -12.71
C LYS A 129 18.42 11.11 -11.48
N GLU A 130 17.47 10.60 -10.69
CA GLU A 130 17.81 9.78 -9.51
C GLU A 130 18.43 8.44 -9.89
N LEU A 131 17.89 7.75 -10.91
CA LEU A 131 18.49 6.52 -11.44
C LEU A 131 19.88 6.74 -12.03
N SER A 132 20.07 7.82 -12.81
CA SER A 132 21.37 8.17 -13.41
C SER A 132 22.44 8.30 -12.33
N LYS A 133 22.16 9.07 -11.27
CA LYS A 133 23.07 9.23 -10.14
C LYS A 133 23.40 7.90 -9.48
N TRP A 134 22.43 7.02 -9.31
CA TRP A 134 22.69 5.74 -8.69
C TRP A 134 23.58 4.84 -9.57
N PHE A 135 23.36 4.84 -10.89
CA PHE A 135 24.19 4.08 -11.83
C PHE A 135 25.65 4.58 -11.92
N GLU A 136 25.93 5.84 -11.56
CA GLU A 136 27.31 6.32 -11.41
C GLU A 136 28.06 5.57 -10.28
N TYR A 137 27.38 5.22 -9.19
CA TYR A 137 27.97 4.46 -8.07
C TYR A 137 27.91 2.95 -8.28
N LYS A 138 26.84 2.44 -8.91
CA LYS A 138 26.63 1.01 -9.18
C LYS A 138 26.29 0.81 -10.66
N PRO A 139 27.29 0.66 -11.54
CA PRO A 139 27.09 0.55 -12.98
C PRO A 139 26.17 -0.61 -13.37
N LEU A 140 25.37 -0.43 -14.44
CA LEU A 140 24.39 -1.40 -14.92
C LEU A 140 24.97 -2.82 -15.10
N ASP A 141 26.18 -2.93 -15.66
CA ASP A 141 26.82 -4.23 -15.93
C ASP A 141 27.17 -5.02 -14.66
N SER A 142 27.36 -4.32 -13.53
CA SER A 142 27.67 -4.92 -12.23
C SER A 142 26.46 -5.54 -11.53
N LEU A 143 25.24 -5.23 -12.00
CA LEU A 143 24.00 -5.69 -11.38
C LEU A 143 23.68 -7.14 -11.75
N SER A 144 23.10 -7.86 -10.80
CA SER A 144 22.49 -9.16 -11.05
C SER A 144 21.24 -9.03 -11.93
N SER A 145 20.86 -10.11 -12.62
CA SER A 145 19.64 -10.12 -13.45
C SER A 145 18.39 -9.78 -12.64
N LYS A 146 18.33 -10.23 -11.38
CA LYS A 146 17.20 -9.93 -10.47
C LYS A 146 17.12 -8.43 -10.14
N GLU A 147 18.24 -7.79 -9.85
CA GLU A 147 18.27 -6.34 -9.60
C GLU A 147 17.81 -5.57 -10.83
N LEU A 148 18.36 -5.89 -12.01
CA LEU A 148 17.99 -5.26 -13.28
C LEU A 148 16.50 -5.40 -13.60
N ILE A 149 15.94 -6.60 -13.43
CA ILE A 149 14.50 -6.84 -13.59
C ILE A 149 13.68 -5.96 -12.66
N ASN A 150 14.05 -5.90 -11.37
CA ASN A 150 13.30 -5.08 -10.41
C ASN A 150 13.33 -3.60 -10.78
N ILE A 151 14.51 -3.06 -11.13
CA ILE A 151 14.66 -1.67 -11.57
C ILE A 151 13.83 -1.40 -12.83
N TYR A 152 13.92 -2.30 -13.81
CA TYR A 152 13.14 -2.22 -15.04
C TYR A 152 11.63 -2.20 -14.78
N LEU A 153 11.13 -3.08 -13.90
CA LEU A 153 9.72 -3.11 -13.52
C LEU A 153 9.32 -1.81 -12.80
N ASN A 154 10.13 -1.31 -11.86
CA ASN A 154 9.88 -0.04 -11.17
C ASN A 154 9.83 1.14 -12.16
N TYR A 155 10.73 1.17 -13.14
CA TYR A 155 10.71 2.16 -14.22
C TYR A 155 9.40 2.08 -15.01
N LYS A 156 9.00 0.87 -15.43
CA LYS A 156 7.76 0.65 -16.20
C LYS A 156 6.51 1.01 -15.40
N PHE A 157 6.51 0.74 -14.10
CA PHE A 157 5.42 1.15 -13.21
C PHE A 157 5.24 2.67 -13.20
N ILE A 158 6.31 3.43 -12.99
CA ILE A 158 6.23 4.90 -13.02
C ILE A 158 5.72 5.38 -14.37
N VAL A 159 6.26 4.87 -15.48
CA VAL A 159 5.78 5.20 -16.84
C VAL A 159 4.27 4.93 -16.99
N ASN A 160 3.78 3.81 -16.44
CA ASN A 160 2.37 3.47 -16.49
C ASN A 160 1.52 4.46 -15.67
N LEU A 161 1.93 4.76 -14.43
CA LEU A 161 1.25 5.76 -13.60
C LEU A 161 1.16 7.12 -14.30
N GLU A 162 2.24 7.55 -14.96
CA GLU A 162 2.23 8.84 -15.66
C GLU A 162 1.23 8.88 -16.80
N LYS A 163 1.11 7.80 -17.55
CA LYS A 163 0.12 7.66 -18.62
C LYS A 163 -1.29 7.63 -18.06
N GLN A 164 -1.50 6.83 -17.02
CA GLN A 164 -2.79 6.63 -16.40
C GLN A 164 -3.39 7.94 -15.88
N PHE A 165 -2.60 8.74 -15.17
CA PHE A 165 -3.06 9.99 -14.55
C PHE A 165 -2.79 11.24 -15.40
N LYS A 166 -2.40 11.06 -16.67
CA LYS A 166 -2.15 12.11 -17.67
C LYS A 166 -1.41 13.30 -17.09
N PHE A 167 -0.30 13.00 -16.45
CA PHE A 167 0.44 13.97 -15.67
C PHE A 167 0.91 15.16 -16.51
N SER A 168 0.26 16.33 -16.36
CA SER A 168 0.61 17.54 -17.11
C SER A 168 1.88 18.20 -16.56
N LYS A 169 2.56 19.06 -17.36
CA LYS A 169 3.77 19.81 -16.97
C LYS A 169 3.68 20.57 -15.64
N ASN A 170 2.45 20.87 -15.17
CA ASN A 170 2.15 21.62 -13.96
C ASN A 170 1.45 20.78 -12.90
N LEU A 171 1.72 19.47 -12.81
CA LEU A 171 1.43 18.81 -11.55
C LEU A 171 2.05 19.63 -10.44
N ASN A 172 1.20 20.00 -9.49
CA ASN A 172 1.70 20.33 -8.18
C ASN A 172 2.63 19.18 -7.82
N SER A 173 3.93 19.44 -7.68
CA SER A 173 5.00 18.47 -7.42
C SER A 173 4.82 17.69 -6.11
N ARG A 174 3.65 17.81 -5.50
CA ARG A 174 3.16 17.21 -4.27
C ARG A 174 2.19 16.05 -4.51
N MET A 175 1.65 15.88 -5.72
CA MET A 175 0.61 14.86 -5.99
C MET A 175 1.19 13.46 -6.20
N LEU A 176 2.36 13.34 -6.83
CA LEU A 176 3.10 12.09 -6.93
C LEU A 176 4.54 12.34 -6.50
N THR A 177 4.99 11.64 -5.46
CA THR A 177 6.39 11.63 -5.03
C THR A 177 6.81 10.20 -4.73
N TYR A 178 8.09 9.91 -4.92
CA TYR A 178 8.68 8.62 -4.59
C TYR A 178 10.07 8.81 -4.00
N ILE A 179 10.56 7.81 -3.28
CA ILE A 179 11.95 7.72 -2.85
C ILE A 179 12.53 6.42 -3.40
N LEU A 180 13.69 6.54 -4.04
CA LEU A 180 14.46 5.40 -4.48
C LEU A 180 15.49 4.97 -3.44
N LYS A 181 15.64 3.67 -3.26
CA LYS A 181 16.79 3.05 -2.60
C LYS A 181 17.29 1.94 -3.50
N GLU A 182 18.57 2.04 -3.89
CA GLU A 182 19.21 1.05 -4.77
C GLU A 182 18.43 0.82 -6.08
N GLY A 183 17.93 1.91 -6.67
CA GLY A 183 17.15 1.87 -7.92
C GLY A 183 15.72 1.35 -7.78
N LEU A 184 15.26 1.04 -6.57
CA LEU A 184 13.91 0.55 -6.29
C LEU A 184 13.07 1.58 -5.54
N ILE A 185 11.78 1.64 -5.83
CA ILE A 185 10.81 2.49 -5.15
C ILE A 185 10.54 1.87 -3.77
N VAL A 186 11.00 2.54 -2.73
CA VAL A 186 10.76 2.14 -1.33
C VAL A 186 9.67 2.97 -0.67
N GLU A 187 9.38 4.14 -1.23
CA GLU A 187 8.31 5.01 -0.78
C GLU A 187 7.57 5.56 -2.00
N LEU A 188 6.25 5.55 -1.93
CA LEU A 188 5.35 6.09 -2.94
C LEU A 188 4.25 6.90 -2.26
N ARG A 189 4.12 8.17 -2.63
CA ARG A 189 3.03 9.04 -2.17
C ARG A 189 2.23 9.53 -3.36
N MET A 190 0.93 9.31 -3.32
CA MET A 190 -0.04 9.57 -4.38
C MET A 190 -1.21 10.36 -3.79
N TRP A 191 -1.07 11.68 -3.72
CA TRP A 191 -2.05 12.60 -3.15
C TRP A 191 -2.93 13.25 -4.21
N GLY A 192 -4.23 13.35 -3.96
CA GLY A 192 -5.12 14.15 -4.81
C GLY A 192 -5.39 13.56 -6.20
N LEU A 193 -5.08 12.29 -6.43
CA LEU A 193 -5.26 11.63 -7.73
C LEU A 193 -6.70 11.20 -8.00
N ASN A 194 -7.62 11.47 -7.06
CA ASN A 194 -9.04 11.12 -7.14
C ASN A 194 -9.30 9.60 -7.27
N LEU A 195 -8.40 8.76 -6.73
CA LEU A 195 -8.59 7.31 -6.70
C LEU A 195 -9.86 6.93 -5.94
N GLU A 196 -10.65 5.98 -6.44
CA GLU A 196 -11.81 5.43 -5.73
C GLU A 196 -11.48 4.11 -5.04
N LYS A 197 -10.50 3.37 -5.57
CA LYS A 197 -9.96 2.13 -5.02
C LYS A 197 -8.44 2.08 -5.15
N VAL A 198 -7.77 1.29 -4.31
CA VAL A 198 -6.31 1.10 -4.45
C VAL A 198 -5.99 0.26 -5.70
N SER A 199 -6.87 -0.68 -6.06
CA SER A 199 -6.80 -1.47 -7.29
C SER A 199 -6.91 -0.64 -8.58
N ASP A 200 -7.24 0.65 -8.49
CA ASP A 200 -7.09 1.58 -9.60
C ASP A 200 -5.62 1.74 -9.99
N ILE A 201 -4.66 1.50 -9.09
CA ILE A 201 -3.22 1.64 -9.35
C ILE A 201 -2.68 0.35 -10.01
N ASP A 202 -2.69 0.30 -11.34
CA ASP A 202 -2.26 -0.89 -12.08
C ASP A 202 -0.76 -1.19 -11.86
N GLY A 203 -0.47 -2.42 -11.41
CA GLY A 203 0.87 -2.93 -11.23
C GLY A 203 1.58 -2.53 -9.95
N ILE A 204 0.89 -1.95 -8.97
CA ILE A 204 1.51 -1.64 -7.67
C ILE A 204 2.07 -2.89 -6.98
N GLU A 205 1.52 -4.08 -7.29
CA GLU A 205 1.99 -5.38 -6.78
C GLU A 205 3.45 -5.71 -7.17
N ILE A 206 4.00 -5.06 -8.21
CA ILE A 206 5.38 -5.32 -8.64
C ILE A 206 6.42 -4.61 -7.76
N LEU A 207 5.99 -3.64 -6.95
CA LEU A 207 6.87 -2.85 -6.09
C LEU A 207 7.27 -3.65 -4.83
N ASN A 208 8.08 -4.68 -5.03
CA ASN A 208 8.51 -5.62 -3.99
C ASN A 208 9.36 -5.01 -2.86
N ALA A 209 9.90 -3.80 -3.06
CA ALA A 209 10.67 -3.06 -2.09
C ALA A 209 9.85 -1.97 -1.38
N LEU A 210 8.57 -1.81 -1.72
CA LEU A 210 7.72 -0.75 -1.20
C LEU A 210 7.51 -0.94 0.31
N ARG A 211 7.92 0.06 1.08
CA ARG A 211 7.83 0.12 2.54
C ARG A 211 6.85 1.18 3.01
N VAL A 212 6.71 2.25 2.25
CA VAL A 212 5.84 3.37 2.57
C VAL A 212 4.89 3.63 1.41
N LEU A 213 3.58 3.55 1.69
CA LEU A 213 2.54 3.92 0.75
C LEU A 213 1.63 4.97 1.37
N ASP A 214 1.53 6.12 0.72
CA ASP A 214 0.69 7.24 1.15
C ASP A 214 -0.34 7.58 0.07
N LEU A 215 -1.59 7.25 0.34
CA LEU A 215 -2.76 7.47 -0.52
C LEU A 215 -3.70 8.53 0.07
N SER A 216 -3.18 9.39 0.94
CA SER A 216 -3.95 10.45 1.57
C SER A 216 -4.51 11.45 0.54
N GLY A 217 -5.70 12.00 0.80
CA GLY A 217 -6.30 13.01 -0.07
C GLY A 217 -6.81 12.47 -1.41
N ASN A 218 -7.22 11.21 -1.49
CA ASN A 218 -7.96 10.65 -2.63
C ASN A 218 -9.45 10.51 -2.28
N ASN A 219 -10.22 9.77 -3.10
CA ASN A 219 -11.64 9.49 -2.89
C ASN A 219 -11.88 8.00 -2.55
N LEU A 220 -10.89 7.35 -1.93
CA LEU A 220 -10.93 5.90 -1.74
C LEU A 220 -12.12 5.52 -0.86
N ARG A 221 -12.97 4.63 -1.34
CA ARG A 221 -14.12 4.11 -0.58
C ARG A 221 -13.81 2.77 0.08
N GLU A 222 -12.85 2.04 -0.46
CA GLU A 222 -12.42 0.76 0.04
C GLU A 222 -10.91 0.54 -0.05
N ILE A 223 -10.42 -0.28 0.87
CA ILE A 223 -9.06 -0.80 0.86
C ILE A 223 -9.11 -2.17 0.18
N ASP A 224 -8.63 -2.26 -1.06
CA ASP A 224 -8.64 -3.47 -1.89
C ASP A 224 -7.46 -3.43 -2.88
N GLY A 225 -6.72 -4.53 -3.04
CA GLY A 225 -5.57 -4.60 -3.95
C GLY A 225 -4.21 -4.39 -3.28
N LEU A 226 -4.11 -4.50 -1.95
CA LEU A 226 -2.85 -4.41 -1.19
C LEU A 226 -2.33 -5.77 -0.70
N GLU A 227 -3.06 -6.85 -0.94
CA GLU A 227 -2.85 -8.17 -0.33
C GLU A 227 -1.45 -8.73 -0.62
N THR A 228 -0.86 -8.35 -1.75
CA THR A 228 0.44 -8.85 -2.21
C THR A 228 1.63 -8.02 -1.70
N ILE A 229 1.41 -6.79 -1.23
CA ILE A 229 2.48 -5.85 -0.84
C ILE A 229 2.88 -6.04 0.63
N THR A 230 3.25 -7.26 0.98
CA THR A 230 3.55 -7.66 2.37
C THR A 230 4.79 -6.97 2.98
N SER A 231 5.58 -6.27 2.17
CA SER A 231 6.74 -5.48 2.61
C SER A 231 6.37 -4.13 3.26
N LEU A 232 5.11 -3.70 3.21
CA LEU A 232 4.67 -2.42 3.74
C LEU A 232 4.90 -2.32 5.26
N GLU A 233 5.52 -1.21 5.67
CA GLU A 233 5.74 -0.82 7.06
C GLU A 233 4.90 0.40 7.45
N ILE A 234 4.61 1.29 6.49
CA ILE A 234 3.83 2.51 6.71
C ILE A 234 2.76 2.60 5.62
N LEU A 235 1.51 2.67 6.04
CA LEU A 235 0.36 2.83 5.16
C LEU A 235 -0.51 3.99 5.63
N LYS A 236 -0.78 4.93 4.72
CA LYS A 236 -1.57 6.13 5.02
C LYS A 236 -2.70 6.29 4.01
N PHE A 237 -3.91 6.43 4.53
CA PHE A 237 -5.13 6.80 3.80
C PHE A 237 -5.68 8.15 4.29
N GLY A 238 -4.92 8.87 5.10
CA GLY A 238 -5.35 10.11 5.71
C GLY A 238 -4.16 10.94 6.13
N ASP A 239 -4.32 12.25 6.05
CA ASP A 239 -3.36 13.22 6.59
C ASP A 239 -4.05 14.03 7.67
N LEU A 240 -3.36 14.29 8.76
CA LEU A 240 -3.85 15.10 9.87
C LEU A 240 -3.97 16.59 9.50
N ASN A 241 -3.37 17.03 8.38
CA ASN A 241 -3.31 18.43 7.95
C ASN A 241 -4.34 18.84 6.91
N TYR A 242 -5.04 17.91 6.25
CA TYR A 242 -5.95 18.23 5.15
C TYR A 242 -7.40 17.92 5.51
N SER A 243 -8.32 18.80 5.09
CA SER A 243 -9.77 18.65 5.31
C SER A 243 -10.45 17.67 4.35
N THR A 244 -9.75 17.27 3.28
CA THR A 244 -10.22 16.27 2.32
C THR A 244 -9.51 14.95 2.61
N GLY A 245 -10.26 14.00 3.14
CA GLY A 245 -9.80 12.63 3.36
C GLY A 245 -10.41 11.66 2.36
N ASN A 246 -10.01 10.40 2.48
CA ASN A 246 -10.68 9.31 1.78
C ASN A 246 -12.08 9.08 2.37
N GLN A 247 -12.87 8.21 1.75
CA GLN A 247 -14.24 7.90 2.10
C GLN A 247 -14.39 6.47 2.63
N ILE A 248 -13.35 5.94 3.28
CA ILE A 248 -13.31 4.55 3.74
C ILE A 248 -14.29 4.39 4.91
N THR A 249 -15.19 3.42 4.80
CA THR A 249 -16.18 3.11 5.84
C THR A 249 -15.81 1.87 6.66
N GLU A 250 -14.99 0.99 6.09
CA GLU A 250 -14.59 -0.28 6.70
C GLU A 250 -13.10 -0.58 6.49
N ILE A 251 -12.49 -1.14 7.52
CA ILE A 251 -11.11 -1.62 7.48
C ILE A 251 -11.14 -3.08 7.02
N LYS A 252 -10.66 -3.33 5.79
CA LYS A 252 -10.54 -4.67 5.17
C LYS A 252 -9.27 -4.72 4.30
N GLY A 253 -8.89 -5.91 3.81
CA GLY A 253 -7.75 -6.06 2.89
C GLY A 253 -6.37 -5.91 3.53
N LEU A 254 -6.27 -5.77 4.86
CA LEU A 254 -4.99 -5.58 5.58
C LEU A 254 -4.40 -6.87 6.18
N THR A 255 -5.12 -8.00 6.10
CA THR A 255 -4.81 -9.26 6.79
C THR A 255 -3.39 -9.77 6.57
N LEU A 256 -2.83 -9.59 5.36
CA LEU A 256 -1.50 -10.08 4.99
C LEU A 256 -0.37 -9.10 5.30
N LEU A 257 -0.67 -7.86 5.70
CA LEU A 257 0.31 -6.78 5.91
C LEU A 257 0.96 -6.86 7.30
N LYS A 258 1.49 -8.02 7.67
CA LYS A 258 2.02 -8.30 9.01
C LYS A 258 3.21 -7.43 9.41
N ASN A 259 3.90 -6.82 8.44
CA ASN A 259 5.05 -5.93 8.68
C ASN A 259 4.65 -4.49 9.00
N LEU A 260 3.36 -4.17 8.95
CA LEU A 260 2.88 -2.81 9.14
C LEU A 260 3.15 -2.34 10.58
N ARG A 261 3.83 -1.19 10.68
CA ARG A 261 4.20 -0.53 11.95
C ARG A 261 3.41 0.75 12.17
N VAL A 262 3.03 1.42 11.08
CA VAL A 262 2.25 2.67 11.12
C VAL A 262 1.08 2.56 10.18
N LEU A 263 -0.13 2.77 10.73
CA LEU A 263 -1.37 2.82 9.97
C LEU A 263 -2.07 4.15 10.25
N ASN A 264 -2.28 4.95 9.22
CA ASN A 264 -3.06 6.18 9.32
C ASN A 264 -4.34 6.07 8.48
N LEU A 265 -5.48 6.03 9.18
CA LEU A 265 -6.84 5.99 8.65
C LEU A 265 -7.63 7.25 9.06
N SER A 266 -6.94 8.34 9.38
CA SER A 266 -7.57 9.58 9.79
C SER A 266 -8.40 10.20 8.67
N ASN A 267 -9.41 11.01 9.01
CA ASN A 267 -10.30 11.69 8.08
C ASN A 267 -10.98 10.70 7.12
N ASN A 268 -11.66 9.71 7.67
CA ASN A 268 -12.47 8.73 6.94
C ASN A 268 -13.85 8.60 7.61
N TYR A 269 -14.68 7.64 7.19
CA TYR A 269 -16.01 7.40 7.73
C TYR A 269 -16.11 6.06 8.48
N ILE A 270 -15.02 5.63 9.10
CA ILE A 270 -14.94 4.36 9.80
C ILE A 270 -15.80 4.43 11.06
N LYS A 271 -16.70 3.46 11.23
CA LYS A 271 -17.60 3.37 12.39
C LYS A 271 -17.14 2.38 13.45
N GLU A 272 -16.36 1.39 13.04
CA GLU A 272 -15.91 0.31 13.89
C GLU A 272 -14.46 -0.05 13.59
N ILE A 273 -13.69 -0.29 14.65
CA ILE A 273 -12.35 -0.83 14.56
C ILE A 273 -12.48 -2.36 14.47
N LYS A 274 -12.21 -2.90 13.27
CA LYS A 274 -12.22 -4.33 12.96
C LYS A 274 -11.16 -4.63 11.89
N GLY A 275 -10.80 -5.89 11.69
CA GLY A 275 -9.88 -6.29 10.62
C GLY A 275 -8.41 -5.90 10.84
N LEU A 276 -8.03 -5.56 12.08
CA LEU A 276 -6.66 -5.26 12.48
C LEU A 276 -5.96 -6.46 13.14
N ASP A 277 -6.66 -7.59 13.31
CA ASP A 277 -6.25 -8.68 14.21
C ASP A 277 -4.86 -9.25 13.90
N ASN A 278 -4.45 -9.22 12.63
CA ASN A 278 -3.16 -9.75 12.15
C ASN A 278 -2.02 -8.73 12.14
N LEU A 279 -2.27 -7.46 12.45
CA LEU A 279 -1.27 -6.39 12.43
C LEU A 279 -0.48 -6.36 13.74
N ILE A 280 0.02 -7.51 14.18
CA ILE A 280 0.66 -7.69 15.50
C ILE A 280 1.91 -6.85 15.71
N ASN A 281 2.53 -6.32 14.63
CA ASN A 281 3.70 -5.45 14.68
C ASN A 281 3.35 -3.96 14.65
N LEU A 282 2.05 -3.61 14.66
CA LEU A 282 1.59 -2.23 14.59
C LEU A 282 2.00 -1.46 15.85
N LYS A 283 2.71 -0.35 15.66
CA LYS A 283 3.21 0.50 16.73
C LYS A 283 2.44 1.81 16.86
N ARG A 284 1.95 2.35 15.73
CA ARG A 284 1.22 3.63 15.70
C ARG A 284 -0.05 3.49 14.88
N LEU A 285 -1.19 3.80 15.49
CA LEU A 285 -2.50 3.79 14.85
C LEU A 285 -3.16 5.16 14.96
N TYR A 286 -3.52 5.74 13.81
CA TYR A 286 -4.22 7.01 13.72
C TYR A 286 -5.60 6.81 13.10
N LEU A 287 -6.64 7.15 13.85
CA LEU A 287 -8.05 7.05 13.49
C LEU A 287 -8.78 8.37 13.74
N VAL A 288 -8.05 9.50 13.61
CA VAL A 288 -8.56 10.84 13.90
C VAL A 288 -9.71 11.18 12.96
N ASN A 289 -10.76 11.86 13.45
CA ASN A 289 -11.87 12.34 12.62
C ASN A 289 -12.52 11.19 11.82
N ASN A 290 -13.07 10.23 12.56
CA ASN A 290 -13.88 9.13 12.06
C ASN A 290 -15.23 9.14 12.80
N SER A 291 -16.04 8.08 12.68
CA SER A 291 -17.35 7.94 13.34
C SER A 291 -17.37 6.80 14.35
N ILE A 292 -16.24 6.55 15.01
CA ILE A 292 -16.08 5.44 15.96
C ILE A 292 -16.80 5.77 17.27
N LYS A 293 -17.63 4.84 17.75
CA LYS A 293 -18.39 5.01 19.00
C LYS A 293 -17.83 4.21 20.17
N GLU A 294 -17.11 3.13 19.87
CA GLU A 294 -16.60 2.20 20.88
C GLU A 294 -15.19 1.78 20.52
N ILE A 295 -14.34 1.70 21.55
CA ILE A 295 -13.02 1.09 21.45
C ILE A 295 -13.21 -0.43 21.54
N LYS A 296 -12.89 -1.14 20.44
CA LYS A 296 -12.91 -2.61 20.31
C LYS A 296 -11.95 -3.05 19.20
N GLY A 297 -11.68 -4.35 19.06
CA GLY A 297 -10.88 -4.87 17.93
C GLY A 297 -9.41 -4.46 17.95
N LEU A 298 -8.86 -4.18 19.13
CA LEU A 298 -7.45 -3.83 19.35
C LEU A 298 -6.71 -4.90 20.19
N ASP A 299 -7.41 -5.96 20.61
CA ASP A 299 -6.92 -6.91 21.62
C ASP A 299 -5.63 -7.64 21.22
N THR A 300 -5.34 -7.75 19.91
CA THR A 300 -4.11 -8.40 19.41
C THR A 300 -2.94 -7.43 19.21
N LEU A 301 -3.14 -6.11 19.34
CA LEU A 301 -2.16 -5.08 19.02
C LEU A 301 -1.24 -4.78 20.21
N GLN A 302 -0.67 -5.81 20.82
CA GLN A 302 0.15 -5.69 22.05
C GLN A 302 1.41 -4.82 21.87
N ASN A 303 1.87 -4.65 20.62
CA ASN A 303 3.00 -3.79 20.27
C ASN A 303 2.63 -2.32 20.01
N LEU A 304 1.37 -1.94 20.21
CA LEU A 304 0.90 -0.58 19.96
C LEU A 304 1.44 0.37 21.03
N ILE A 305 2.18 1.39 20.59
CA ILE A 305 2.81 2.42 21.44
C ILE A 305 2.00 3.71 21.42
N TYR A 306 1.37 4.01 20.28
CA TYR A 306 0.62 5.24 20.05
C TYR A 306 -0.75 4.94 19.45
N LEU A 307 -1.81 5.41 20.11
CA LEU A 307 -3.19 5.31 19.64
C LEU A 307 -3.83 6.69 19.62
N ASN A 308 -4.31 7.12 18.45
CA ASN A 308 -5.02 8.37 18.30
C ASN A 308 -6.42 8.17 17.73
N LEU A 309 -7.41 8.49 18.57
CA LEU A 309 -8.85 8.41 18.34
C LEU A 309 -9.51 9.80 18.49
N GLU A 310 -8.74 10.88 18.33
CA GLU A 310 -9.28 12.25 18.42
C GLU A 310 -10.42 12.48 17.43
N LYS A 311 -11.42 13.31 17.78
CA LYS A 311 -12.56 13.65 16.92
C LYS A 311 -13.34 12.40 16.48
N ASN A 312 -13.77 11.60 17.44
CA ASN A 312 -14.70 10.49 17.21
C ASN A 312 -15.96 10.70 18.06
N SER A 313 -16.75 9.67 18.30
CA SER A 313 -17.95 9.72 19.14
C SER A 313 -17.87 8.71 20.29
N ILE A 314 -16.67 8.50 20.83
CA ILE A 314 -16.41 7.55 21.90
C ILE A 314 -16.97 8.09 23.21
N THR A 315 -17.70 7.26 23.95
CA THR A 315 -18.32 7.65 25.22
C THR A 315 -17.59 7.09 26.44
N GLN A 316 -16.82 6.01 26.28
CA GLN A 316 -16.17 5.30 27.37
C GLN A 316 -14.80 4.76 26.95
N ILE A 317 -13.85 4.78 27.88
CA ILE A 317 -12.56 4.10 27.74
C ILE A 317 -12.76 2.65 28.19
N GLN A 318 -12.55 1.72 27.28
CA GLN A 318 -12.74 0.28 27.52
C GLN A 318 -11.87 -0.54 26.58
N ARG A 319 -11.63 -1.81 26.93
CA ARG A 319 -10.96 -2.80 26.05
C ARG A 319 -9.56 -2.38 25.59
N LEU A 320 -8.80 -1.76 26.48
CA LEU A 320 -7.40 -1.37 26.23
C LEU A 320 -6.38 -2.21 27.01
N LYS A 321 -6.82 -3.11 27.90
CA LYS A 321 -5.95 -3.87 28.83
C LYS A 321 -4.82 -4.67 28.15
N GLU A 322 -5.04 -5.12 26.91
CA GLU A 322 -4.04 -5.90 26.16
C GLU A 322 -2.97 -5.01 25.51
N LEU A 323 -3.15 -3.69 25.48
CA LEU A 323 -2.21 -2.73 24.90
C LEU A 323 -1.09 -2.38 25.90
N ILE A 324 -0.39 -3.39 26.35
CA ILE A 324 0.58 -3.31 27.45
C ILE A 324 1.77 -2.39 27.16
N LEU A 325 2.08 -2.11 25.88
CA LEU A 325 3.14 -1.19 25.46
C LEU A 325 2.65 0.22 25.13
N LEU A 326 1.36 0.53 25.34
CA LEU A 326 0.80 1.83 24.98
C LEU A 326 1.40 2.93 25.86
N GLU A 327 2.06 3.90 25.22
CA GLU A 327 2.67 5.05 25.90
C GLU A 327 1.83 6.31 25.75
N ILE A 328 1.17 6.49 24.60
CA ILE A 328 0.42 7.71 24.29
C ILE A 328 -0.98 7.35 23.79
N LEU A 329 -1.99 7.86 24.51
CA LEU A 329 -3.41 7.71 24.19
C LEU A 329 -4.05 9.06 23.93
N VAL A 330 -4.54 9.27 22.71
CA VAL A 330 -5.21 10.53 22.32
C VAL A 330 -6.69 10.27 22.07
N LEU A 331 -7.53 10.88 22.90
CA LEU A 331 -8.98 10.74 22.95
C LEU A 331 -9.70 12.10 22.93
N GLY A 332 -9.01 13.18 22.57
CA GLY A 332 -9.60 14.51 22.53
C GLY A 332 -10.82 14.59 21.59
N LYS A 333 -11.74 15.54 21.86
CA LYS A 333 -12.95 15.79 21.05
C LYS A 333 -13.78 14.52 20.85
N ASN A 334 -14.09 13.84 21.94
CA ASN A 334 -15.02 12.71 22.01
C ASN A 334 -16.19 13.07 22.94
N SER A 335 -16.93 12.08 23.44
CA SER A 335 -18.05 12.26 24.37
C SER A 335 -17.82 11.50 25.68
N ILE A 336 -16.57 11.44 26.14
CA ILE A 336 -16.17 10.74 27.36
C ILE A 336 -16.55 11.58 28.58
N VAL A 337 -17.36 11.00 29.48
CA VAL A 337 -17.80 11.65 30.72
C VAL A 337 -16.94 11.24 31.91
N LYS A 338 -16.45 10.00 31.89
CA LYS A 338 -15.66 9.40 32.97
C LYS A 338 -14.38 8.78 32.43
N VAL A 339 -13.24 9.12 33.04
CA VAL A 339 -11.96 8.47 32.76
C VAL A 339 -11.80 7.29 33.71
N SER A 340 -11.86 6.09 33.16
CA SER A 340 -11.74 4.80 33.86
C SER A 340 -11.00 3.78 32.99
N ASN A 341 -10.71 2.60 33.53
CA ASN A 341 -10.13 1.47 32.78
C ASN A 341 -8.75 1.76 32.15
N ILE A 342 -7.95 2.61 32.78
CA ILE A 342 -6.58 2.95 32.35
C ILE A 342 -5.49 2.35 33.25
N GLN A 343 -5.88 1.69 34.35
CA GLN A 343 -4.96 1.10 35.34
C GLN A 343 -4.05 -0.01 34.78
N ASP A 344 -4.53 -0.74 33.76
CA ASP A 344 -3.78 -1.82 33.12
C ASP A 344 -2.74 -1.30 32.11
N LEU A 345 -2.79 0.00 31.76
CA LEU A 345 -1.87 0.64 30.81
C LEU A 345 -0.58 1.07 31.52
N HIS A 346 0.21 0.11 31.99
CA HIS A 346 1.36 0.35 32.85
C HIS A 346 2.47 1.22 32.24
N ASN A 347 2.55 1.28 30.91
CA ASN A 347 3.52 2.10 30.18
C ASN A 347 2.96 3.46 29.73
N LEU A 348 1.70 3.77 30.05
CA LEU A 348 1.08 5.03 29.65
C LEU A 348 1.82 6.19 30.30
N ARG A 349 2.25 7.14 29.46
CA ARG A 349 2.99 8.35 29.85
C ARG A 349 2.21 9.61 29.52
N GLU A 350 1.33 9.55 28.51
CA GLU A 350 0.56 10.70 28.07
C GLU A 350 -0.87 10.30 27.71
N ILE A 351 -1.82 11.03 28.28
CA ILE A 351 -3.23 10.95 27.88
C ILE A 351 -3.74 12.35 27.49
N ARG A 352 -4.32 12.43 26.30
CA ARG A 352 -4.91 13.66 25.75
C ARG A 352 -6.42 13.49 25.68
N ILE A 353 -7.15 14.21 26.51
CA ILE A 353 -8.61 14.07 26.68
C ILE A 353 -9.36 15.39 26.49
N GLN A 354 -8.69 16.41 25.96
CA GLN A 354 -9.24 17.73 25.73
C GLN A 354 -10.48 17.72 24.83
N GLY A 355 -11.50 18.52 25.16
CA GLY A 355 -12.74 18.62 24.41
C GLY A 355 -13.72 17.48 24.67
N ASN A 356 -13.70 16.91 25.88
CA ASN A 356 -14.65 15.90 26.34
C ASN A 356 -15.47 16.46 27.52
N PRO A 357 -16.73 16.03 27.70
CA PRO A 357 -17.56 16.46 28.83
C PRO A 357 -17.22 15.72 30.13
N ILE A 358 -15.94 15.72 30.54
CA ILE A 358 -15.46 14.95 31.70
C ILE A 358 -15.98 15.55 33.00
N SER A 359 -16.57 14.70 33.83
CA SER A 359 -17.03 15.04 35.18
C SER A 359 -16.36 14.20 36.27
N GLU A 360 -15.69 13.10 35.92
CA GLU A 360 -15.10 12.16 36.87
C GLU A 360 -13.84 11.50 36.29
N ILE A 361 -12.82 11.32 37.13
CA ILE A 361 -11.68 10.44 36.87
C ILE A 361 -11.56 9.45 38.01
N GLU A 362 -11.52 8.16 37.71
CA GLU A 362 -11.30 7.13 38.74
C GLU A 362 -9.92 7.31 39.37
N PRO A 363 -9.78 7.16 40.69
CA PRO A 363 -8.48 7.10 41.33
C PRO A 363 -7.69 5.92 40.76
N VAL A 364 -6.56 6.21 40.10
CA VAL A 364 -5.68 5.20 39.52
C VAL A 364 -4.26 5.46 40.00
N GLU A 365 -3.69 4.47 40.69
CA GLU A 365 -2.26 4.47 41.01
C GLU A 365 -1.47 4.00 39.79
N PHE A 366 -0.72 4.92 39.18
CA PHE A 366 0.22 4.58 38.13
C PHE A 366 1.61 4.35 38.71
N LYS A 367 2.32 3.36 38.17
CA LYS A 367 3.74 3.15 38.48
C LYS A 367 4.63 4.30 37.96
N ASN A 368 4.18 5.01 36.93
CA ASN A 368 4.91 6.07 36.25
C ASN A 368 4.17 7.42 36.36
N GLU A 369 4.90 8.53 36.23
CA GLU A 369 4.28 9.85 36.09
C GLU A 369 3.54 9.95 34.75
N ILE A 370 2.34 10.52 34.75
CA ILE A 370 1.51 10.66 33.54
C ILE A 370 1.22 12.13 33.28
N GLU A 371 1.46 12.54 32.04
CA GLU A 371 1.07 13.85 31.53
C GLU A 371 -0.37 13.81 31.03
N ILE A 372 -1.24 14.66 31.60
CA ILE A 372 -2.64 14.79 31.21
C ILE A 372 -2.80 16.15 30.52
N LYS A 373 -3.14 16.16 29.22
CA LYS A 373 -3.42 17.41 28.49
C LYS A 373 -4.92 17.67 28.38
N LEU A 374 -5.34 18.89 28.76
CA LEU A 374 -6.72 19.38 28.86
C LEU A 374 -6.85 20.81 28.30
N TYR A 375 -8.06 21.27 27.97
CA TYR A 375 -8.29 22.69 27.68
C TYR A 375 -8.40 23.53 28.97
N SER A 376 -8.03 24.82 28.88
CA SER A 376 -8.11 25.76 30.01
C SER A 376 -9.52 25.91 30.60
N SER A 377 -10.56 25.81 29.78
CA SER A 377 -11.95 25.89 30.24
C SER A 377 -12.44 24.64 30.96
N GLU A 378 -11.76 23.49 30.76
CA GLU A 378 -12.05 22.23 31.46
C GLU A 378 -11.39 22.21 32.84
N ILE A 379 -10.25 22.90 32.97
CA ILE A 379 -9.55 23.18 34.22
C ILE A 379 -10.41 24.02 35.18
N GLU A 380 -11.20 24.96 34.70
CA GLU A 380 -11.98 25.84 35.60
C GLU A 380 -13.14 25.11 36.33
N ARG A 381 -13.45 23.85 35.98
CA ARG A 381 -14.51 23.01 36.59
C ARG A 381 -13.97 21.97 37.61
N MET A 382 -12.86 22.29 38.27
CA MET A 382 -11.84 21.38 38.85
C MET A 382 -12.16 20.62 40.17
N ASP A 383 -13.41 20.37 40.55
CA ASP A 383 -13.66 19.65 41.82
C ASP A 383 -13.11 18.20 41.82
N TRP A 384 -13.08 17.57 40.64
CA TRP A 384 -12.64 16.17 40.46
C TRP A 384 -11.12 16.00 40.31
N LEU A 385 -10.33 17.05 40.06
CA LEU A 385 -8.86 16.88 40.05
C LEU A 385 -8.30 16.65 41.44
N ASN A 386 -8.98 17.17 42.46
CA ASN A 386 -8.61 16.94 43.85
C ASN A 386 -8.79 15.47 44.27
N SER A 387 -9.59 14.68 43.55
CA SER A 387 -9.73 13.23 43.79
C SER A 387 -8.68 12.37 43.06
N ILE A 388 -7.79 12.98 42.27
CA ILE A 388 -6.68 12.28 41.65
C ILE A 388 -5.58 12.06 42.68
N THR A 389 -5.55 10.88 43.28
CA THR A 389 -4.43 10.41 44.11
C THR A 389 -3.51 9.53 43.26
N GLY A 390 -2.19 9.64 43.45
CA GLY A 390 -1.21 8.75 42.80
C GLY A 390 -0.81 9.10 41.36
N ILE A 391 -1.47 10.04 40.68
CA ILE A 391 -1.01 10.58 39.40
C ILE A 391 -0.13 11.80 39.64
N LYS A 392 1.17 11.68 39.35
CA LYS A 392 2.01 12.86 39.23
C LYS A 392 1.70 13.55 37.90
N ILE A 393 0.75 14.49 37.95
CA ILE A 393 0.39 15.34 36.82
C ILE A 393 1.60 16.25 36.53
N LYS A 394 2.32 15.94 35.46
CA LYS A 394 3.54 16.67 35.08
C LYS A 394 3.25 18.13 34.69
N SER A 395 2.14 18.35 34.00
CA SER A 395 1.63 19.67 33.62
C SER A 395 0.22 19.55 33.05
N VAL A 396 -0.64 20.53 33.33
CA VAL A 396 -1.86 20.74 32.57
C VAL A 396 -1.60 21.88 31.60
N GLU A 397 -1.31 21.55 30.34
CA GLU A 397 -1.01 22.54 29.30
C GLU A 397 -2.27 22.99 28.57
N THR A 398 -2.41 24.31 28.41
CA THR A 398 -3.45 24.91 27.57
C THR A 398 -3.04 24.79 26.11
N VAL A 399 -3.57 23.80 25.38
CA VAL A 399 -3.16 23.60 23.98
C VAL A 399 -3.93 24.57 23.07
N LYS A 400 -3.23 25.50 22.43
CA LYS A 400 -3.82 26.28 21.32
C LYS A 400 -4.13 25.32 20.16
N PRO A 401 -5.31 25.42 19.49
CA PRO A 401 -5.75 24.46 18.48
C PRO A 401 -4.82 24.18 17.28
N THR A 402 -3.73 24.96 17.10
CA THR A 402 -2.95 25.02 15.86
C THR A 402 -1.56 24.37 15.89
N GLU A 403 -1.06 23.84 17.01
CA GLU A 403 0.34 23.32 17.09
C GLU A 403 0.53 21.81 16.85
N TYR A 404 -0.47 21.10 16.32
CA TYR A 404 -0.58 19.66 16.53
C TYR A 404 0.27 18.69 15.68
N VAL A 405 1.03 19.10 14.66
CA VAL A 405 1.37 18.11 13.59
C VAL A 405 2.86 17.83 13.32
N SER A 406 3.81 18.61 13.81
CA SER A 406 5.21 18.47 13.33
C SER A 406 6.15 17.56 14.13
N ARG A 407 5.82 17.15 15.37
CA ARG A 407 6.82 16.50 16.26
C ARG A 407 6.86 14.97 16.29
N TYR A 408 5.85 14.25 15.81
CA TYR A 408 5.76 12.79 16.00
C TYR A 408 5.77 11.98 14.68
N LEU A 409 6.11 12.63 13.56
CA LEU A 409 6.19 12.00 12.23
C LEU A 409 7.61 11.61 11.79
N GLN A 410 8.61 11.72 12.67
CA GLN A 410 9.98 11.25 12.39
C GLN A 410 10.21 9.82 12.92
#